data_AF-A0A2D7Y6G0-F1
#
_entry.id   AF-A0A2D7Y6G0-F1
#
_cell.length_a   1.000
_cell.length_b   1.000
_cell.length_c   1.000
_cell.angle_alpha   90.00
_cell.angle_beta   90.00
_cell.angle_gamma   90.00
#
_symmetry.space_group_name_H-M   'P 1'
#
loop_
_entity.id
_entity.type
_entity.pdbx_description
1 polymer ?
#
loop_
_entity_poly.entity_id
_entity_poly.type
_entity_poly.pdbx_seq_one_letter_code
_entity_poly.pdbx_strand_id
1 'polypeptide(L)'
;MASETPVPYAFARRKGVAFRPGENPAFLLRSDGDRLGLMDVRRVVGASHPVVSCDPAAFDKALSDIYAYDALGTDTETADS
;
A
#
# COMPACT_ATOMS: atom_id res chain seq x y z
N MET A 1 -9.08 -3.74 15.02
CA MET A 1 -8.25 -2.54 14.83
C MET A 1 -8.12 -2.34 13.34
N ALA A 2 -8.69 -1.24 12.83
CA ALA A 2 -8.86 -1.01 11.40
C ALA A 2 -7.50 -1.09 10.68
N SER A 3 -7.41 -2.02 9.73
CA SER A 3 -6.27 -2.32 8.87
C SER A 3 -6.18 -1.34 7.69
N GLU A 4 -6.63 -0.10 7.87
CA GLU A 4 -6.59 0.91 6.83
C GLU A 4 -5.14 1.35 6.65
N THR A 5 -4.55 0.91 5.54
CA THR A 5 -3.24 1.39 5.13
C THR A 5 -3.41 2.86 4.75
N PRO A 6 -2.66 3.80 5.33
CA PRO A 6 -2.84 5.24 5.07
C PRO A 6 -2.40 5.66 3.64
N VAL A 7 -2.06 4.69 2.80
CA VAL A 7 -1.62 4.85 1.42
C VAL A 7 -2.75 4.35 0.52
N PRO A 8 -3.31 5.20 -0.36
CA PRO A 8 -4.35 4.76 -1.30
C PRO A 8 -3.83 3.73 -2.30
N TYR A 9 -4.66 2.75 -2.66
CA TYR A 9 -4.32 1.71 -3.66
C TYR A 9 -3.81 2.29 -4.98
N ALA A 10 -4.49 3.32 -5.52
CA ALA A 10 -4.10 3.94 -6.78
C ALA A 10 -2.71 4.57 -6.71
N PHE A 11 -2.35 5.18 -5.58
CA PHE A 11 -1.01 5.70 -5.34
C PHE A 11 0.00 4.55 -5.26
N ALA A 12 -0.31 3.53 -4.46
CA ALA A 12 0.58 2.39 -4.24
C ALA A 12 0.92 1.64 -5.53
N ARG A 13 -0.11 1.35 -6.34
CA ARG A 13 0.03 0.70 -7.65
C ARG A 13 0.78 1.55 -8.66
N ARG A 14 0.49 2.86 -8.74
CA ARG A 14 1.11 3.77 -9.70
C ARG A 14 2.58 4.01 -9.40
N LYS A 15 2.92 4.15 -8.11
CA LYS A 15 4.29 4.42 -7.65
C LYS A 15 5.11 3.14 -7.42
N GLY A 16 4.48 1.96 -7.42
CA GLY A 16 5.16 0.69 -7.16
C GLY A 16 5.69 0.59 -5.73
N VAL A 17 4.98 1.20 -4.78
CA VAL A 17 5.35 1.20 -3.36
C VAL A 17 4.12 0.93 -2.50
N ALA A 18 4.25 0.10 -1.47
CA ALA A 18 3.15 -0.18 -0.55
C ALA A 18 3.68 -0.36 0.88
N PHE A 19 2.79 -0.25 1.85
CA PHE A 19 3.06 -0.66 3.22
C PHE A 19 2.17 -1.86 3.55
N ARG A 20 2.79 -2.96 3.98
CA ARG A 20 2.08 -4.15 4.45
C ARG A 20 1.98 -4.06 5.98
N PRO A 21 0.81 -3.75 6.56
CA PRO A 21 0.60 -3.85 8.01
C PRO A 21 0.44 -5.32 8.44
N GLY A 22 0.54 -5.60 9.74
CA GLY A 22 0.30 -6.93 10.32
C GLY A 22 1.47 -7.45 11.15
N GLU A 23 1.61 -8.79 11.22
CA GLU A 23 2.60 -9.47 12.07
C GLU A 23 4.05 -9.19 11.65
N ASN A 24 4.29 -9.04 10.33
CA ASN A 24 5.58 -8.69 9.77
C ASN A 24 5.46 -7.41 8.92
N PRO A 25 5.43 -6.23 9.57
CA PRO A 25 5.24 -4.97 8.89
C PRO A 25 6.45 -4.65 8.01
N ALA A 26 6.20 -4.36 6.75
CA ALA A 26 7.25 -4.12 5.77
C ALA A 26 6.79 -3.13 4.70
N PHE A 27 7.73 -2.34 4.20
CA PHE A 27 7.53 -1.57 2.98
C PHE A 27 7.85 -2.46 1.78
N LEU A 28 6.93 -2.53 0.83
CA LEU A 28 7.12 -3.24 -0.42
C LEU A 28 7.56 -2.25 -1.48
N LEU A 29 8.65 -2.54 -2.18
CA LEU A 29 9.13 -1.77 -3.32
C LEU A 29 9.15 -2.69 -4.54
N ARG A 30 8.35 -2.36 -5.55
CA ARG A 30 8.41 -3.06 -6.84
C ARG A 30 9.77 -2.81 -7.50
N SER A 31 10.27 -3.77 -8.26
CA SER A 31 11.58 -3.71 -8.92
C SER A 31 11.80 -2.45 -9.80
N ASP A 32 10.74 -1.93 -10.41
CA ASP A 32 10.65 -0.71 -11.21
C ASP A 32 9.97 0.45 -10.45
N GLY A 33 9.80 0.31 -9.14
CA GLY A 33 9.09 1.27 -8.28
C GLY A 33 9.87 2.55 -8.01
N ASP A 34 9.12 3.59 -7.64
CA ASP A 34 9.64 4.93 -7.37
C ASP A 34 10.19 5.02 -5.93
N ARG A 35 11.53 5.15 -5.81
CA ARG A 35 12.21 5.32 -4.52
C ARG A 35 11.83 6.61 -3.80
N LEU A 36 11.41 7.65 -4.51
CA LEU A 36 10.90 8.88 -3.87
C LEU A 36 9.51 8.62 -3.28
N GLY A 37 8.65 7.88 -4.00
CA GLY A 37 7.37 7.42 -3.47
C GLY A 37 7.52 6.60 -2.20
N LEU A 38 8.60 5.81 -2.06
CA LEU A 38 8.88 5.08 -0.82
C LEU A 38 9.14 6.01 0.37
N MET A 39 9.80 7.16 0.16
CA MET A 39 10.01 8.15 1.22
C MET A 39 8.70 8.78 1.67
N ASP A 40 7.79 9.05 0.73
CA ASP A 40 6.46 9.59 1.04
C ASP A 40 5.65 8.58 1.87
N VAL A 41 5.66 7.30 1.48
CA VAL A 41 4.98 6.24 2.23
C VAL A 41 5.56 6.09 3.63
N ARG A 42 6.88 6.12 3.77
CA ARG A 42 7.56 6.10 5.09
C ARG A 42 7.14 7.27 5.97
N ARG A 43 7.04 8.47 5.38
CA ARG A 43 6.63 9.68 6.08
C ARG A 43 5.20 9.56 6.60
N VAL A 44 4.28 9.04 5.78
CA VAL A 44 2.88 8.87 6.15
C VAL A 44 2.70 7.79 7.21
N VAL A 45 3.42 6.67 7.09
CA VAL A 45 3.38 5.57 8.08
C VAL A 45 4.01 5.98 9.41
N GLY A 46 5.01 6.88 9.40
CA GLY A 46 5.62 7.42 10.61
C GLY A 46 6.49 6.43 11.41
N ALA A 47 6.76 5.25 10.85
CA ALA A 47 7.53 4.18 11.49
C ALA A 47 8.59 3.59 10.56
N SER A 48 9.70 3.12 11.15
CA SER A 48 10.77 2.45 10.42
C SER A 48 10.53 0.95 10.37
N HIS A 49 10.42 0.42 9.15
CA HIS A 49 10.19 -1.00 8.87
C HIS A 49 11.13 -1.46 7.75
N PRO A 50 11.43 -2.77 7.66
CA PRO A 50 12.23 -3.31 6.56
C PRO A 50 11.60 -3.00 5.21
N VAL A 51 12.45 -2.79 4.20
CA VAL A 51 12.03 -2.67 2.81
C VAL A 51 12.30 -3.99 2.12
N VAL A 52 11.28 -4.54 1.48
CA VAL A 52 11.36 -5.76 0.69
C VAL A 52 11.17 -5.39 -0.77
N SER A 53 12.18 -5.69 -1.58
CA SER A 53 12.06 -5.58 -3.03
C SER A 53 11.28 -6.76 -3.57
N CYS A 54 10.28 -6.51 -4.39
CA CYS A 54 9.44 -7.52 -5.01
C CYS A 54 9.46 -7.37 -6.54
N ASP A 55 9.30 -8.48 -7.24
CA ASP A 55 8.98 -8.47 -8.66
C ASP A 55 7.53 -7.99 -8.88
N PRO A 56 7.15 -7.63 -10.11
CA PRO A 56 5.83 -7.06 -10.38
C PRO A 56 4.67 -7.99 -9.99
N ALA A 57 4.81 -9.30 -10.21
CA ALA A 57 3.75 -10.26 -9.90
C ALA A 57 3.54 -10.43 -8.38
N ALA A 58 4.64 -10.55 -7.61
CA ALA A 58 4.53 -10.61 -6.15
C ALA A 58 4.00 -9.29 -5.55
N PHE A 59 4.35 -8.15 -6.14
CA PHE A 59 3.85 -6.85 -5.69
C PHE A 59 2.34 -6.72 -5.93
N ASP A 60 1.85 -7.06 -7.12
CA ASP A 60 0.42 -6.99 -7.42
C ASP A 60 -0.39 -7.94 -6.52
N LYS A 61 0.11 -9.16 -6.27
CA LYS A 61 -0.50 -10.07 -5.30
C LYS A 61 -0.55 -9.45 -3.90
N ALA A 62 0.55 -8.86 -3.44
CA ALA A 62 0.60 -8.22 -2.13
C ALA A 62 -0.35 -7.02 -2.02
N LEU A 63 -0.51 -6.23 -3.09
CA LEU A 63 -1.52 -5.18 -3.14
C LEU A 63 -2.93 -5.77 -2.99
N SER A 64 -3.25 -6.83 -3.75
CA SER A 64 -4.54 -7.49 -3.58
C SER A 64 -4.75 -7.95 -2.14
N ASP A 65 -3.75 -8.56 -1.51
CA ASP A 65 -3.84 -9.03 -0.13
C ASP A 65 -4.02 -7.87 0.88
N ILE A 66 -3.32 -6.74 0.69
CA ILE A 66 -3.39 -5.54 1.57
C ILE A 66 -4.74 -4.83 1.45
N TYR A 67 -5.26 -4.69 0.23
CA TYR A 67 -6.44 -3.88 -0.07
C TYR A 67 -7.73 -4.69 -0.27
N ALA A 68 -7.69 -6.03 -0.24
CA ALA A 68 -8.88 -6.89 -0.35
C ALA A 68 -9.95 -6.59 0.71
N TYR A 69 -9.54 -6.10 1.88
CA TYR A 69 -10.47 -5.69 2.95
C TYR A 69 -11.02 -4.27 2.78
N ASP A 70 -10.33 -3.41 2.03
CA ASP A 70 -10.70 -2.00 1.80
C ASP A 70 -11.74 -1.86 0.66
N ALA A 71 -11.74 -2.81 -0.27
CA ALA A 71 -12.70 -2.87 -1.39
C ALA A 71 -14.14 -3.20 -0.95
N LEU A 72 -14.35 -3.74 0.26
CA LEU A 72 -15.69 -3.98 0.82
C LEU A 72 -16.27 -2.78 1.58
N GLY A 73 -15.51 -1.69 1.73
CA GLY A 73 -15.90 -0.48 2.47
C GLY A 73 -16.12 0.77 1.62
N THR A 74 -15.93 0.69 0.30
CA THR A 74 -15.93 1.86 -0.61
C THR A 74 -17.11 1.92 -1.58
N ASP A 75 -18.25 1.31 -1.22
CA ASP A 75 -19.53 1.41 -1.96
C ASP A 75 -20.50 2.46 -1.37
N THR A 76 -20.07 3.29 -0.42
CA THR A 76 -20.94 4.34 0.14
C THR A 76 -20.48 5.74 -0.22
N GLU A 77 -21.34 6.40 -1.00
CA GLU A 77 -21.52 7.84 -1.13
C GLU A 77 -20.56 8.60 -2.06
N THR A 78 -20.83 8.48 -3.36
CA THR A 78 -20.78 9.65 -4.24
C THR A 78 -22.12 9.78 -4.95
N ALA A 79 -23.15 10.17 -4.19
CA ALA A 79 -24.39 10.72 -4.72
C ALA A 79 -24.75 11.92 -3.84
N ASP A 80 -25.17 13.01 -4.51
CA ASP A 80 -25.58 14.32 -3.97
C ASP A 80 -24.42 15.27 -3.58
N SER A 81 -24.32 16.52 -4.03
CA SER A 81 -25.28 17.43 -4.69
C SER A 81 -24.57 18.39 -5.67
#